data_AF-A0A8H6LZV7-F1
#
_entry.id   AF-A0A8H6LZV7-F1
#
_cell.length_a   1.000
_cell.length_b   1.000
_cell.length_c   1.000
_cell.angle_alpha   90.00
_cell.angle_beta   90.00
_cell.angle_gamma   90.00
#
_symmetry.space_group_name_H-M   'P 1'
#
loop_
_entity.id
_entity.type
_entity.pdbx_description
1 polymer ?
#
loop_
_entity_poly.entity_id
_entity_poly.type
_entity_poly.pdbx_seq_one_letter_code
_entity_poly.pdbx_strand_id
1 'polypeptide(L)'
;MCSDCHSSLRRGVMPQFALANNLYRGVLPSMFSDLTWIEEMACAIYRNTAHVTRLYNSSSPDQHTVLHGNTCAHEMNVISTAQVLPRTPADINGMLSVVFVGPGKFDPKKAGDLFRVRKQKIWNFLMWLQKNNRLYTHLKFDETVMNLYPEDGTLPGVENIIIHDEQ
;
A
#
# COMPACT_ATOMS: atom_id res chain seq x y z
N MET A 1 14.76 18.31 14.55
CA MET A 1 14.43 18.84 13.19
C MET A 1 15.18 18.00 12.18
N CYS A 2 14.53 17.43 11.16
CA CYS A 2 15.20 16.60 10.14
C CYS A 2 16.02 17.46 9.15
N SER A 3 16.88 16.80 8.36
CA SER A 3 17.74 17.43 7.34
C SER A 3 16.94 18.19 6.28
N ASP A 4 15.80 17.65 5.85
CA ASP A 4 15.00 18.23 4.76
C ASP A 4 14.26 19.50 5.21
N CYS A 5 13.71 19.47 6.43
CA CYS A 5 13.11 20.64 7.06
C CYS A 5 14.17 21.72 7.31
N HIS A 6 15.35 21.34 7.81
CA HIS A 6 16.44 22.29 8.01
C HIS A 6 16.89 22.94 6.70
N SER A 7 17.03 22.14 5.63
CA SER A 7 17.44 22.63 4.30
C SER A 7 16.40 23.57 3.68
N SER A 8 15.11 23.27 3.85
CA SER A 8 14.02 24.15 3.39
C SER A 8 14.02 25.47 4.14
N LEU A 9 14.16 25.43 5.48
CA LEU A 9 14.20 26.62 6.32
C LEU A 9 15.44 27.49 6.05
N ARG A 10 16.60 26.89 5.77
CA ARG A 10 17.81 27.64 5.34
C ARG A 10 17.59 28.44 4.06
N ARG A 11 16.71 27.96 3.17
CA ARG A 11 16.33 28.67 1.94
C ARG A 11 15.18 29.67 2.16
N GLY A 12 14.69 29.85 3.39
CA GLY A 12 13.53 30.67 3.69
C GLY A 12 12.20 30.09 3.20
N VAL A 13 12.14 28.78 2.93
CA VAL A 13 10.94 28.10 2.42
C VAL A 13 10.31 27.22 3.50
N MET A 14 8.98 27.26 3.61
CA MET A 14 8.23 26.39 4.52
C MET A 14 8.45 24.91 4.13
N PRO A 15 8.93 24.05 5.03
CA PRO A 15 9.08 22.62 4.72
C PRO A 15 7.75 22.01 4.30
N GLN A 16 7.76 21.15 3.29
CA GLN A 16 6.55 20.51 2.76
C GLN A 16 5.75 19.79 3.86
N PHE A 17 6.41 18.99 4.68
CA PHE A 17 5.80 18.22 5.78
C PHE A 17 5.79 18.96 7.12
N ALA A 18 5.82 20.30 7.09
CA ALA A 18 5.73 21.10 8.31
C ALA A 18 4.36 20.93 8.99
N LEU A 19 4.35 21.05 10.32
CA LEU A 19 3.13 21.11 11.11
C LEU A 19 2.22 22.27 10.66
N ALA A 20 2.82 23.40 10.27
CA ALA A 20 2.11 24.57 9.73
C ALA A 20 1.28 24.26 8.47
N ASN A 21 1.64 23.22 7.72
CA ASN A 21 0.90 22.77 6.53
C ASN A 21 -0.14 21.69 6.86
N ASN A 22 -0.27 21.28 8.13
CA ASN A 22 -1.01 20.08 8.55
C ASN A 22 -0.50 18.78 7.88
N LEU A 23 0.77 18.77 7.48
CA LEU A 23 1.40 17.64 6.77
C LEU A 23 2.46 16.92 7.61
N TYR A 24 2.56 17.23 8.91
CA TYR A 24 3.44 16.52 9.83
C TYR A 24 2.89 15.12 10.13
N ARG A 25 3.67 14.08 9.81
CA ARG A 25 3.25 12.67 9.90
C ARG A 25 3.78 11.94 11.14
N GLY A 26 4.57 12.59 11.98
CA GLY A 26 5.20 11.94 13.13
C GLY A 26 6.26 10.92 12.73
N VAL A 27 6.63 10.05 13.68
CA VAL A 27 7.55 8.93 13.46
C VAL A 27 6.84 7.63 13.82
N LEU A 28 6.85 6.68 12.90
CA LEU A 28 6.33 5.34 13.15
C LEU A 28 7.32 4.53 14.00
N PRO A 29 6.86 3.68 14.93
CA PRO A 29 7.72 2.72 15.61
C PRO A 29 8.52 1.85 14.63
N SER A 30 9.74 1.47 15.00
CA SER A 30 10.63 0.64 14.15
C SER A 30 10.00 -0.69 13.75
N MET A 31 9.12 -1.26 14.58
CA MET A 31 8.38 -2.46 14.24
C MET A 31 7.42 -2.32 13.05
N PHE A 32 7.22 -1.11 12.52
CA PHE A 32 6.37 -0.81 11.37
C PHE A 32 7.15 -0.16 10.21
N SER A 33 8.49 -0.08 10.28
CA SER A 33 9.31 0.57 9.25
C SER A 33 9.30 -0.16 7.90
N ASP A 34 8.88 -1.41 7.91
CA ASP A 34 8.80 -2.32 6.77
C ASP A 34 7.34 -2.66 6.41
N LEU A 35 6.37 -1.83 6.80
CA LEU A 35 4.98 -1.98 6.33
C LEU A 35 4.95 -1.95 4.80
N THR A 36 4.26 -2.90 4.20
CA THR A 36 4.01 -2.86 2.76
C THR A 36 2.88 -1.88 2.46
N TRP A 37 2.86 -1.29 1.28
CA TRP A 37 1.79 -0.38 0.88
C TRP A 37 0.41 -1.09 0.85
N ILE A 38 0.36 -2.42 0.62
CA ILE A 38 -0.88 -3.19 0.72
C ILE A 38 -1.35 -3.29 2.19
N GLU A 39 -0.44 -3.49 3.13
CA GLU A 39 -0.76 -3.48 4.57
C GLU A 39 -1.26 -2.09 5.01
N GLU A 40 -0.65 -1.02 4.51
CA GLU A 40 -1.12 0.35 4.72
C GLU A 40 -2.52 0.56 4.12
N MET A 41 -2.74 0.09 2.88
CA MET A 41 -4.06 0.12 2.26
C MET A 41 -5.06 -0.60 3.15
N ALA A 42 -4.79 -1.82 3.60
CA ALA A 42 -5.68 -2.61 4.45
C ALA A 42 -6.14 -1.84 5.70
N CYS A 43 -5.29 -0.96 6.22
CA CYS A 43 -5.58 -0.13 7.39
C CYS A 43 -6.22 1.23 7.04
N ALA A 44 -6.33 1.62 5.76
CA ALA A 44 -6.78 2.95 5.38
C ALA A 44 -8.29 3.18 5.61
N ILE A 45 -8.61 4.24 6.36
CA ILE A 45 -9.99 4.73 6.57
C ILE A 45 -10.57 5.22 5.25
N TYR A 46 -9.86 6.11 4.58
CA TYR A 46 -10.29 6.74 3.33
C TYR A 46 -9.48 6.18 2.18
N ARG A 47 -10.17 5.79 1.11
CA ARG A 47 -9.55 5.51 -0.18
C ARG A 47 -10.31 6.23 -1.28
N ASN A 48 -9.60 7.08 -1.99
CA ASN A 48 -10.10 7.83 -3.15
C ASN A 48 -9.23 7.60 -4.39
N THR A 49 -8.23 6.71 -4.35
CA THR A 49 -7.34 6.47 -5.48
C THR A 49 -7.42 5.03 -5.99
N ALA A 50 -7.50 4.89 -7.30
CA ALA A 50 -7.21 3.65 -8.01
C ALA A 50 -5.74 3.64 -8.44
N HIS A 51 -5.06 2.50 -8.29
CA HIS A 51 -3.65 2.35 -8.60
C HIS A 51 -3.47 1.40 -9.77
N VAL A 52 -2.89 1.90 -10.86
CA VAL A 52 -2.53 1.12 -12.04
C VAL A 52 -1.03 0.92 -12.05
N THR A 53 -0.59 -0.32 -11.87
CA THR A 53 0.83 -0.69 -11.89
C THR A 53 1.16 -1.38 -13.20
N ARG A 54 2.05 -0.80 -13.99
CA ARG A 54 2.58 -1.46 -15.19
C ARG A 54 3.88 -2.15 -14.82
N LEU A 55 3.92 -3.47 -14.97
CA LEU A 55 5.08 -4.31 -14.69
C LEU A 55 5.60 -4.89 -16.00
N TYR A 56 6.91 -4.78 -16.18
CA TYR A 56 7.65 -5.30 -17.31
C TYR A 56 8.55 -6.43 -16.85
N ASN A 57 8.52 -7.54 -17.58
CA ASN A 57 9.54 -8.56 -17.43
C ASN A 57 10.74 -8.24 -18.31
N SER A 58 11.96 -8.35 -17.78
CA SER A 58 13.16 -8.16 -18.58
C SER A 58 13.23 -9.22 -19.70
N SER A 59 13.47 -8.76 -20.94
CA SER A 59 13.71 -9.64 -22.09
C SER A 59 15.14 -10.21 -22.10
N SER A 60 16.01 -9.75 -21.20
CA SER A 60 17.40 -10.24 -21.11
C SER A 60 17.43 -11.65 -20.51
N PRO A 61 18.08 -12.63 -21.18
CA PRO A 61 18.27 -13.99 -20.66
C PRO A 61 18.93 -14.01 -19.27
N ASP A 62 19.80 -13.03 -18.99
CA ASP A 62 20.58 -12.93 -17.76
C ASP A 62 19.79 -12.35 -16.58
N GLN A 63 18.60 -11.78 -16.81
CA GLN A 63 17.78 -11.09 -15.80
C GLN A 63 16.29 -11.44 -15.86
N HIS A 64 15.96 -12.69 -16.18
CA HIS A 64 14.58 -13.19 -16.35
C HIS A 64 13.65 -13.06 -15.11
N THR A 65 14.16 -12.64 -13.94
CA THR A 65 13.39 -12.41 -12.71
C THR A 65 13.23 -10.94 -12.33
N VAL A 66 13.86 -10.02 -13.08
CA VAL A 66 13.82 -8.59 -12.75
C VAL A 66 12.54 -7.98 -13.32
N LEU A 67 11.57 -7.78 -12.42
CA LEU A 67 10.39 -6.98 -12.69
C LEU A 67 10.73 -5.52 -12.46
N HIS A 68 10.48 -4.69 -13.47
CA HIS A 68 10.57 -3.23 -13.33
C HIS A 68 9.26 -2.62 -13.79
N GLY A 69 8.90 -1.44 -13.30
CA GLY A 69 7.59 -0.89 -13.57
C GLY A 69 7.35 0.46 -12.93
N ASN A 70 6.14 0.97 -13.16
CA ASN A 70 5.65 2.21 -12.60
C ASN A 70 4.22 2.04 -12.11
N THR A 71 3.87 2.78 -11.06
CA THR A 71 2.50 2.84 -10.54
C THR A 71 1.96 4.26 -10.73
N CYS A 72 0.81 4.37 -11.37
CA CYS A 72 0.03 5.60 -11.48
C CYS A 72 -1.15 5.53 -10.50
N ALA A 73 -1.39 6.61 -9.76
CA ALA A 73 -2.55 6.74 -8.87
C ALA A 73 -3.54 7.74 -9.48
N HIS A 74 -4.78 7.33 -9.66
CA HIS A 74 -5.86 8.13 -10.23
C HIS A 74 -6.92 8.38 -9.16
N GLU A 75 -7.30 9.63 -8.97
CA GLU A 75 -8.41 9.98 -8.08
C GLU A 75 -9.73 9.46 -8.67
N MET A 76 -10.53 8.84 -7.82
CA MET A 76 -11.87 8.37 -8.11
C MET A 76 -12.87 9.38 -7.58
N ASN A 77 -13.98 9.58 -8.32
CA ASN A 77 -15.09 10.43 -7.89
C ASN A 77 -15.91 9.82 -6.72
N VAL A 78 -15.44 8.75 -6.11
CA VAL A 78 -16.08 8.04 -5.00
C VAL A 78 -15.07 7.86 -3.87
N ILE A 79 -15.40 8.40 -2.70
CA ILE A 79 -14.63 8.18 -1.48
C ILE A 79 -15.21 6.97 -0.76
N SER A 80 -14.49 5.85 -0.78
CA SER A 80 -14.84 4.71 0.06
C SER A 80 -14.34 4.97 1.47
N THR A 81 -15.25 5.14 2.44
CA THR A 81 -14.91 5.36 3.86
C THR A 81 -15.18 4.10 4.68
N ALA A 82 -14.16 3.60 5.37
CA ALA A 82 -14.27 2.41 6.21
C ALA A 82 -14.95 2.77 7.53
N GLN A 83 -15.98 2.02 7.91
CA GLN A 83 -16.53 2.02 9.27
C GLN A 83 -15.99 0.85 10.10
N VAL A 84 -15.45 -0.16 9.42
CA VAL A 84 -14.85 -1.38 9.97
C VAL A 84 -13.53 -1.62 9.26
N LEU A 85 -12.50 -2.03 10.02
CA LEU A 85 -11.17 -2.35 9.52
C LEU A 85 -10.71 -3.74 9.99
N PRO A 86 -9.70 -4.37 9.35
CA PRO A 86 -9.11 -3.96 8.08
C PRO A 86 -10.12 -4.01 6.95
N ARG A 87 -9.78 -3.38 5.83
CA ARG A 87 -10.48 -3.58 4.55
C ARG A 87 -10.36 -5.04 4.13
N THR A 88 -11.30 -5.55 3.35
CA THR A 88 -11.17 -6.92 2.82
C THR A 88 -10.12 -6.96 1.69
N PRO A 89 -9.53 -8.14 1.38
CA PRO A 89 -8.71 -8.30 0.18
C PRO A 89 -9.45 -7.89 -1.10
N ALA A 90 -10.76 -8.18 -1.18
CA ALA A 90 -11.60 -7.77 -2.31
C ALA A 90 -11.68 -6.24 -2.45
N ASP A 91 -11.85 -5.50 -1.33
CA ASP A 91 -11.86 -4.04 -1.33
C ASP A 91 -10.51 -3.46 -1.77
N ILE A 92 -9.40 -4.13 -1.46
CA ILE A 92 -8.07 -3.74 -1.93
C ILE A 92 -7.97 -3.98 -3.43
N ASN A 93 -8.25 -5.21 -3.89
CA ASN A 93 -8.17 -5.58 -5.30
C ASN A 93 -9.04 -4.66 -6.17
N GLY A 94 -10.21 -4.23 -5.71
CA GLY A 94 -11.06 -3.29 -6.44
C GLY A 94 -10.43 -1.92 -6.71
N MET A 95 -9.35 -1.57 -6.01
CA MET A 95 -8.60 -0.32 -6.19
C MET A 95 -7.29 -0.52 -6.95
N LEU A 96 -6.95 -1.75 -7.31
CA LEU A 96 -5.69 -2.11 -7.92
C LEU A 96 -5.91 -2.67 -9.32
N SER A 97 -5.03 -2.30 -10.24
CA SER A 97 -4.92 -2.92 -11.55
C SER A 97 -3.45 -3.11 -11.87
N VAL A 98 -3.09 -4.29 -12.36
CA VAL A 98 -1.72 -4.62 -12.73
C VAL A 98 -1.70 -4.95 -14.21
N VAL A 99 -0.98 -4.15 -15.00
CA VAL A 99 -0.76 -4.43 -16.42
C VAL A 99 0.61 -5.08 -16.55
N PHE A 100 0.63 -6.38 -16.81
CA PHE A 100 1.87 -7.11 -17.04
C PHE A 100 2.21 -7.14 -18.52
N VAL A 101 3.40 -6.64 -18.85
CA VAL A 101 3.96 -6.60 -20.20
C VAL A 101 5.16 -7.55 -20.23
N GLY A 102 5.04 -8.65 -20.98
CA GLY A 102 6.15 -9.59 -21.14
C GLY A 102 5.68 -10.99 -21.55
N PRO A 103 6.62 -11.88 -21.87
CA PRO A 103 6.30 -13.22 -22.32
C PRO A 103 5.71 -14.06 -21.18
N GLY A 104 4.57 -14.70 -21.44
CA GLY A 104 3.94 -15.67 -20.57
C GLY A 104 3.08 -15.09 -19.43
N LYS A 105 2.63 -15.99 -18.55
CA LYS A 105 1.79 -15.60 -17.41
C LYS A 105 2.66 -15.09 -16.26
N PHE A 106 2.31 -13.91 -15.76
CA PHE A 106 2.85 -13.34 -14.54
C PHE A 106 2.46 -14.19 -13.32
N ASP A 107 3.46 -14.49 -12.47
CA ASP A 107 3.24 -15.09 -11.16
C ASP A 107 3.34 -14.00 -10.09
N PRO A 108 2.24 -13.61 -9.43
CA PRO A 108 2.25 -12.59 -8.38
C PRO A 108 3.23 -12.85 -7.24
N LYS A 109 3.58 -14.11 -6.99
CA LYS A 109 4.56 -14.48 -5.95
C LYS A 109 5.96 -13.97 -6.28
N LYS A 110 6.25 -13.70 -7.55
CA LYS A 110 7.53 -13.12 -8.01
C LYS A 110 7.59 -11.61 -7.84
N ALA A 111 6.49 -10.95 -7.50
CA ALA A 111 6.42 -9.51 -7.27
C ALA A 111 7.08 -9.05 -5.96
N GLY A 112 7.65 -9.98 -5.17
CA GLY A 112 8.27 -9.69 -3.89
C GLY A 112 7.30 -9.01 -2.92
N ASP A 113 7.73 -7.89 -2.34
CA ASP A 113 6.94 -7.15 -1.36
C ASP A 113 5.79 -6.32 -1.98
N LEU A 114 5.70 -6.23 -3.32
CA LEU A 114 4.70 -5.39 -3.99
C LEU A 114 3.27 -5.82 -3.68
N PHE A 115 3.00 -7.12 -3.51
CA PHE A 115 1.67 -7.61 -3.14
C PHE A 115 1.67 -8.37 -1.82
N ARG A 116 2.76 -8.25 -1.05
CA ARG A 116 2.91 -9.01 0.19
C ARG A 116 2.08 -8.39 1.31
N VAL A 117 1.46 -9.24 2.10
CA VAL A 117 0.69 -8.91 3.29
C VAL A 117 1.02 -9.87 4.41
N ARG A 118 1.10 -9.34 5.64
CA ARG A 118 1.26 -10.12 6.86
C ARG A 118 0.12 -9.83 7.81
N LYS A 119 -0.71 -10.85 8.07
CA LYS A 119 -1.91 -10.74 8.93
C LYS A 119 -1.58 -10.10 10.28
N GLN A 120 -0.58 -10.63 10.99
CA GLN A 120 -0.22 -10.12 12.31
C GLN A 120 0.28 -8.66 12.27
N LYS A 121 0.93 -8.25 11.16
CA LYS A 121 1.43 -6.89 10.98
C LYS A 121 0.28 -5.89 10.85
N ILE A 122 -0.71 -6.22 10.02
CA ILE A 122 -1.94 -5.43 9.85
C ILE A 122 -2.64 -5.25 11.20
N TRP A 123 -2.84 -6.35 11.94
CA TRP A 123 -3.52 -6.30 13.23
C TRP A 123 -2.78 -5.43 14.25
N ASN A 124 -1.48 -5.65 14.40
CA ASN A 124 -0.65 -4.87 15.32
C ASN A 124 -0.66 -3.38 14.95
N PHE A 125 -0.67 -3.07 13.66
CA PHE A 125 -0.70 -1.69 13.19
C PHE A 125 -2.04 -1.02 13.49
N LEU A 126 -3.16 -1.70 13.25
CA LEU A 126 -4.50 -1.21 13.63
C LEU A 126 -4.62 -0.95 15.13
N MET A 127 -4.17 -1.89 15.96
CA MET A 127 -4.17 -1.71 17.42
C MET A 127 -3.29 -0.54 17.89
N TRP A 128 -2.15 -0.33 17.22
CA TRP A 128 -1.31 0.84 17.47
C TRP A 128 -1.99 2.13 17.03
N LEU A 129 -2.60 2.15 15.84
CA LEU A 129 -3.33 3.31 15.31
C LEU A 129 -4.50 3.71 16.21
N GLN A 130 -5.28 2.75 16.72
CA GLN A 130 -6.40 3.05 17.62
C GLN A 130 -5.95 3.80 18.88
N LYS A 131 -4.76 3.47 19.41
CA LYS A 131 -4.17 4.10 20.61
C LYS A 131 -3.51 5.44 20.32
N ASN A 132 -2.97 5.66 19.12
CA ASN A 132 -2.08 6.79 18.81
C ASN A 132 -2.65 7.78 17.80
N ASN A 133 -3.73 7.43 17.10
CA ASN A 133 -4.36 8.26 16.08
C ASN A 133 -5.85 8.43 16.35
N ARG A 134 -6.26 9.69 16.59
CA ARG A 134 -7.66 10.06 16.91
C ARG A 134 -8.65 9.64 15.84
N LEU A 135 -8.24 9.52 14.58
CA LEU A 135 -9.11 9.07 13.49
C LEU A 135 -9.52 7.60 13.63
N TYR A 136 -8.74 6.80 14.35
CA TYR A 136 -8.95 5.36 14.52
C TYR A 136 -9.61 5.00 15.86
N THR A 137 -9.72 5.95 16.80
CA THR A 137 -10.19 5.69 18.17
C THR A 137 -11.58 5.05 18.25
N HIS A 138 -12.47 5.35 17.30
CA HIS A 138 -13.85 4.85 17.28
C HIS A 138 -14.08 3.73 16.27
N LEU A 139 -13.06 3.33 15.52
CA LEU A 139 -13.22 2.29 14.50
C LEU A 139 -13.27 0.91 15.14
N LYS A 140 -14.13 0.06 14.57
CA LYS A 140 -14.23 -1.35 14.95
C LYS A 140 -13.26 -2.16 14.12
N PHE A 141 -12.60 -3.12 14.76
CA PHE A 141 -11.74 -4.08 14.07
C PHE A 141 -12.41 -5.44 14.00
N ASP A 142 -12.49 -6.02 12.80
CA ASP A 142 -13.18 -7.27 12.53
C ASP A 142 -12.18 -8.41 12.30
N GLU A 143 -12.13 -9.32 13.26
CA GLU A 143 -11.28 -10.50 13.20
C GLU A 143 -11.71 -11.48 12.09
N THR A 144 -12.98 -11.48 11.69
CA THR A 144 -13.44 -12.34 10.59
C THR A 144 -12.80 -11.89 9.27
N VAL A 145 -12.62 -10.59 9.07
CA VAL A 145 -11.90 -10.04 7.90
C VAL A 145 -10.41 -10.36 7.99
N MET A 146 -9.81 -10.37 9.19
CA MET A 146 -8.42 -10.79 9.37
C MET A 146 -8.17 -12.23 8.88
N ASN A 147 -9.16 -13.12 8.98
CA ASN A 147 -9.05 -14.50 8.51
C ASN A 147 -9.04 -14.63 6.99
N LEU A 148 -9.36 -13.56 6.26
CA LEU A 148 -9.22 -13.51 4.80
C LEU A 148 -7.77 -13.28 4.37
N TYR A 149 -6.87 -12.88 5.27
CA TYR A 149 -5.46 -12.64 4.98
C TYR A 149 -4.58 -13.84 5.33
N PRO A 150 -3.52 -14.12 4.55
CA PRO A 150 -2.52 -15.12 4.92
C PRO A 150 -1.65 -14.62 6.08
N GLU A 151 -1.07 -15.54 6.85
CA GLU A 151 -0.14 -15.19 7.93
C GLU A 151 1.04 -14.34 7.42
N ASP A 152 1.66 -14.78 6.32
CA ASP A 152 2.61 -14.03 5.49
C ASP A 152 2.50 -14.56 4.06
N GLY A 153 2.17 -13.70 3.10
CA GLY A 153 2.05 -14.13 1.71
C GLY A 153 1.53 -13.04 0.79
N THR A 154 1.15 -13.44 -0.42
CA THR A 154 0.57 -12.54 -1.41
C THR A 154 -0.88 -12.22 -1.07
N LEU A 155 -1.32 -10.99 -1.36
CA LEU A 155 -2.70 -10.55 -1.26
C LEU A 155 -3.64 -11.53 -2.00
N PRO A 156 -4.63 -12.12 -1.31
CA PRO A 156 -5.56 -13.05 -1.95
C PRO A 156 -6.38 -12.38 -3.07
N GLY A 157 -6.49 -13.05 -4.22
CA GLY A 157 -7.25 -12.57 -5.37
C GLY A 157 -6.50 -11.59 -6.27
N VAL A 158 -5.22 -11.32 -6.01
CA VAL A 158 -4.39 -10.42 -6.83
C VAL A 158 -4.25 -10.92 -8.27
N GLU A 159 -4.33 -12.23 -8.48
CA GLU A 159 -4.32 -12.86 -9.80
C GLU A 159 -5.46 -12.36 -10.70
N ASN A 160 -6.59 -11.93 -10.11
CA ASN A 160 -7.77 -11.48 -10.84
C ASN A 160 -7.68 -10.04 -11.32
N ILE A 161 -6.71 -9.27 -10.83
CA ILE A 161 -6.50 -7.86 -11.21
C ILE A 161 -5.35 -7.67 -12.19
N ILE A 162 -4.74 -8.78 -12.64
CA ILE A 162 -3.64 -8.79 -13.59
C ILE A 162 -4.18 -8.90 -15.01
N ILE A 163 -3.83 -7.93 -15.83
CA ILE A 163 -4.11 -7.85 -17.26
C ILE A 163 -2.82 -8.14 -18.00
N HIS A 164 -2.85 -9.11 -18.90
CA HIS A 164 -1.71 -9.45 -19.75
C HIS A 164 -1.77 -8.65 -21.05
N ASP A 165 -0.69 -7.93 -21.34
CA ASP A 165 -0.46 -7.22 -22.59
C ASP A 165 0.62 -7.99 -23.35
N GLU A 166 0.19 -8.85 -24.29
CA GLU A 166 1.09 -9.62 -25.16
C GLU A 166 1.64 -8.66 -26.22
N GLN A 167 2.95 -8.37 -26.15
CA GLN A 167 3.71 -7.69 -27.21
C GLN A 167 4.21 -8.69 -28.26
#